data_AF-A0A2D4N832-F1
#
_entry.id   AF-A0A2D4N832-F1
#
_cell.length_a   1.000
_cell.length_b   1.000
_cell.length_c   1.000
_cell.angle_alpha   90.00
_cell.angle_beta   90.00
_cell.angle_gamma   90.00
#
_symmetry.space_group_name_H-M   'P 1'
#
loop_
_entity.id
_entity.type
_entity.pdbx_description
1 polymer ?
#
loop_
_entity_poly.entity_id
_entity_poly.type
_entity_poly.pdbx_seq_one_letter_code
_entity_poly.pdbx_strand_id
1 'polypeptide(L)'
;VAEGGPVSGNIMRKPSPQKAIDWKDGKKHKYGRLSEPPSQYQGHFAWDKYLKETCSIPAPAHCFKQSYAPPSNEFKISMKLEAQDPRNTTSTCIATVVGLTGARLRLRLDGSDNKNDFWRLVDSAEIQPIGNCEKNGGMLQPPLGFRLNASSWPMFLLKTLNGAEMAPIR
;
A
#
# COMPACT_ATOMS: atom_id res chain seq x y z
N VAL A 1 -54.30 -54.19 -5.63
CA VAL A 1 -53.70 -54.26 -4.29
C VAL A 1 -52.34 -53.61 -4.42
N ALA A 2 -52.28 -52.28 -4.27
CA ALA A 2 -51.86 -51.57 -3.04
C ALA A 2 -50.32 -51.55 -2.93
N GLU A 3 -49.59 -50.45 -2.72
CA GLU A 3 -49.80 -49.01 -2.69
C GLU A 3 -48.40 -48.41 -2.99
N GLY A 4 -48.32 -47.41 -3.87
CA GLY A 4 -47.08 -46.65 -4.09
C GLY A 4 -46.91 -45.64 -2.96
N GLY A 5 -45.82 -45.77 -2.21
CA GLY A 5 -45.51 -44.93 -1.03
C GLY A 5 -45.37 -43.43 -1.35
N PRO A 6 -45.57 -42.56 -0.34
CA PRO A 6 -45.70 -41.13 -0.55
C PRO A 6 -44.36 -40.43 -0.82
N VAL A 7 -44.46 -39.43 -1.68
CA VAL A 7 -43.45 -38.44 -2.06
C VAL A 7 -42.99 -37.65 -0.83
N SER A 8 -41.73 -37.80 -0.40
CA SER A 8 -41.09 -36.84 0.51
C SER A 8 -40.31 -35.83 -0.31
N GLY A 9 -40.91 -34.65 -0.50
CA GLY A 9 -40.24 -33.49 -1.07
C GLY A 9 -39.11 -33.02 -0.17
N ASN A 10 -37.95 -32.74 -0.77
CA ASN A 10 -36.86 -32.03 -0.10
C ASN A 10 -37.34 -30.61 0.25
N ILE A 11 -37.68 -30.38 1.52
CA ILE A 11 -37.91 -29.05 2.07
C ILE A 11 -36.56 -28.34 2.15
N MET A 12 -36.33 -27.46 1.18
CA MET A 12 -35.26 -26.47 1.21
C MET A 12 -35.49 -25.56 2.42
N ARG A 13 -34.69 -25.72 3.49
CA ARG A 13 -34.75 -24.84 4.66
C ARG A 13 -34.33 -23.43 4.23
N LYS A 14 -35.29 -22.50 4.17
CA LYS A 14 -35.01 -21.08 4.01
C LYS A 14 -34.20 -20.59 5.22
N PRO A 15 -33.10 -19.83 5.03
CA PRO A 15 -32.38 -19.25 6.15
C PRO A 15 -33.25 -18.22 6.88
N SER A 16 -33.19 -18.24 8.20
CA SER A 16 -33.91 -17.33 9.10
C SER A 16 -33.49 -15.87 8.86
N PRO A 17 -34.38 -14.88 9.05
CA PRO A 17 -34.00 -13.49 8.89
C PRO A 17 -32.97 -13.12 9.96
N GLN A 18 -31.78 -12.68 9.55
CA GLN A 18 -30.84 -12.04 10.45
C GLN A 18 -31.50 -10.75 10.99
N LYS A 19 -31.59 -10.63 12.32
CA LYS A 19 -32.07 -9.41 12.96
C LYS A 19 -31.16 -8.26 12.55
N ALA A 20 -31.71 -7.30 11.81
CA ALA A 20 -31.07 -6.03 11.55
C ALA A 20 -30.78 -5.35 12.90
N ILE A 21 -29.54 -4.93 13.10
CA ILE A 21 -29.17 -4.04 14.19
C ILE A 21 -29.85 -2.67 13.93
N ASP A 22 -30.89 -2.37 14.68
CA ASP A 22 -31.57 -1.07 14.65
C ASP A 22 -30.68 -0.05 15.36
N TRP A 23 -30.02 0.82 14.57
CA TRP A 23 -29.18 1.89 15.08
C TRP A 23 -30.04 3.11 15.45
N LYS A 24 -30.87 2.96 16.49
CA LYS A 24 -31.57 4.09 17.10
C LYS A 24 -30.94 4.41 18.45
N ASP A 25 -29.88 5.21 18.39
CA ASP A 25 -29.63 6.27 19.36
C ASP A 25 -28.54 7.21 18.83
N GLY A 26 -28.97 8.12 17.94
CA GLY A 26 -28.16 9.23 17.48
C GLY A 26 -28.08 10.33 18.54
N LYS A 27 -27.31 10.11 19.62
CA LYS A 27 -26.71 11.25 20.32
C LYS A 27 -25.77 11.90 19.30
N LYS A 28 -26.17 13.07 18.81
CA LYS A 28 -25.38 13.92 17.91
C LYS A 28 -24.07 14.29 18.60
N HIS A 29 -23.07 13.42 18.54
CA HIS A 29 -21.68 13.83 18.66
C HIS A 29 -21.40 14.66 17.42
N LYS A 30 -21.48 15.98 17.60
CA LYS A 30 -21.00 16.95 16.63
C LYS A 30 -19.53 16.59 16.41
N TYR A 31 -19.23 15.95 15.29
CA TYR A 31 -17.87 15.93 14.78
C TYR A 31 -17.45 17.40 14.69
N GLY A 32 -16.57 17.80 15.60
CA GLY A 32 -15.97 19.12 15.56
C GLY A 32 -15.41 19.28 14.16
N ARG A 33 -15.82 20.36 13.50
CA ARG A 33 -15.17 20.89 12.30
C ARG A 33 -13.67 20.68 12.48
N LEU A 34 -13.03 19.99 11.52
CA LEU A 34 -11.57 20.00 11.41
C LEU A 34 -11.17 21.47 11.34
N SER A 35 -10.76 22.04 12.47
CA SER A 35 -10.23 23.38 12.51
C SER A 35 -8.94 23.30 11.74
N GLU A 36 -8.91 23.97 10.58
CA GLU A 36 -7.65 24.39 9.98
C GLU A 36 -6.76 24.92 11.11
N PRO A 37 -5.45 24.59 11.13
CA PRO A 37 -4.56 25.18 12.12
C PRO A 37 -4.80 26.69 12.05
N PRO A 38 -5.15 27.33 13.18
CA PRO A 38 -5.55 28.72 13.11
C PRO A 38 -4.41 29.48 12.44
N SER A 39 -4.78 30.29 11.44
CA SER A 39 -3.93 31.07 10.52
C SER A 39 -2.92 32.01 11.21
N GLN A 40 -2.70 31.85 12.52
CA GLN A 40 -2.00 32.74 13.43
C GLN A 40 -0.63 32.22 13.89
N TYR A 41 -0.14 31.09 13.37
CA TYR A 41 1.26 30.69 13.59
C TYR A 41 2.19 31.45 12.61
N GLN A 42 2.31 32.76 12.79
CA GLN A 42 3.45 33.53 12.28
C GLN A 42 4.65 33.25 13.20
N GLY A 43 5.35 32.14 12.96
CA GLY A 43 6.52 31.72 13.74
C GLY A 43 6.75 30.21 13.73
N HIS A 44 7.79 29.75 14.42
CA HIS A 44 8.10 28.33 14.55
C HIS A 44 6.98 27.61 15.32
N PHE A 45 6.43 26.54 14.74
CA PHE A 45 5.38 25.74 15.38
C PHE A 45 5.94 24.93 16.55
N ALA A 46 5.18 24.85 17.65
CA ALA A 46 5.56 24.09 18.83
C ALA A 46 4.40 23.18 19.29
N TRP A 47 4.60 21.86 19.18
CA TRP A 47 3.60 20.85 19.55
C TRP A 47 3.11 20.99 20.99
N ASP A 48 4.02 21.25 21.94
CA ASP A 48 3.67 21.39 23.36
C ASP A 48 2.71 22.56 23.62
N LYS A 49 2.88 23.67 22.88
CA LYS A 49 2.00 24.83 22.98
C LYS A 49 0.64 24.52 22.34
N TYR A 50 0.65 23.95 21.13
CA TYR A 50 -0.57 23.58 20.42
C TYR A 50 -1.45 22.63 21.24
N LEU A 51 -0.88 21.54 21.76
CA LEU A 51 -1.61 20.54 22.55
C LEU A 51 -2.22 21.14 23.83
N LYS A 52 -1.52 22.07 24.49
CA LYS A 52 -2.05 22.83 25.64
C LYS A 52 -3.19 23.75 25.24
N GLU A 53 -3.03 24.55 24.18
CA GLU A 53 -4.05 25.50 23.70
C GLU A 53 -5.32 24.80 23.23
N THR A 54 -5.20 23.64 22.58
CA THR A 54 -6.34 22.89 22.05
C THR A 54 -6.86 21.82 23.00
N CYS A 55 -6.35 21.74 24.23
CA CYS A 55 -6.65 20.69 25.21
C CYS A 55 -6.61 19.28 24.59
N SER A 56 -5.64 19.03 23.71
CA SER A 56 -5.53 17.80 22.92
C SER A 56 -4.46 16.87 23.48
N ILE A 57 -4.63 15.56 23.26
CA ILE A 57 -3.71 14.51 23.71
C ILE A 57 -3.03 13.93 22.46
N PRO A 58 -1.69 13.82 22.43
CA PRO A 58 -1.00 13.18 21.31
C PRO A 58 -1.35 11.68 21.26
N ALA A 59 -1.42 11.13 20.06
CA ALA A 59 -1.63 9.70 19.90
C ALA A 59 -0.50 8.91 20.61
N PRO A 60 -0.82 7.95 21.49
CA PRO A 60 0.18 7.12 22.14
C PRO A 60 1.07 6.37 21.15
N ALA A 61 2.33 6.09 21.52
CA ALA A 61 3.28 5.40 20.65
C ALA A 61 2.78 4.01 20.18
N HIS A 62 2.04 3.29 21.03
CA HIS A 62 1.47 1.98 20.69
C HIS A 62 0.36 2.03 19.64
N CYS A 63 -0.15 3.22 19.29
CA CYS A 63 -1.06 3.40 18.16
C CYS A 63 -0.34 3.29 16.80
N PHE A 64 1.00 3.35 16.80
CA PHE A 64 1.84 3.23 15.62
C PHE A 64 2.46 1.84 15.56
N LYS A 65 2.36 1.18 14.40
CA LYS A 65 2.95 -0.16 14.16
C LYS A 65 4.41 -0.11 13.73
N GLN A 66 5.03 1.06 13.70
CA GLN A 66 6.40 1.22 13.24
C GLN A 66 7.37 0.74 14.32
N SER A 67 8.43 0.03 13.92
CA SER A 67 9.50 -0.38 14.83
C SER A 67 10.12 0.84 15.52
N TYR A 68 10.37 0.74 16.84
CA TYR A 68 11.08 1.77 17.60
C TYR A 68 12.52 1.97 17.12
N ALA A 69 13.15 0.90 16.62
CA ALA A 69 14.42 0.96 15.93
C ALA A 69 14.16 0.85 14.42
N PRO A 70 14.19 1.97 13.67
CA PRO A 70 14.01 1.92 12.22
C PRO A 70 15.19 1.18 11.58
N PRO A 71 14.95 0.39 10.51
CA PRO A 71 16.02 -0.25 9.76
C PRO A 71 16.96 0.79 9.13
N SER A 72 18.24 0.43 9.00
CA SER A 72 19.21 1.21 8.23
C SER A 72 18.75 1.32 6.77
N ASN A 73 18.90 2.50 6.19
CA ASN A 73 18.56 2.73 4.78
C ASN A 73 19.84 2.86 3.95
N GLU A 74 20.13 1.80 3.19
CA GLU A 74 21.30 1.72 2.32
C GLU A 74 20.96 2.05 0.85
N PHE A 75 19.70 2.36 0.55
CA PHE A 75 19.24 2.69 -0.79
C PHE A 75 19.68 4.11 -1.17
N LYS A 76 19.97 4.26 -2.47
CA LYS A 76 20.23 5.56 -3.09
C LYS A 76 19.19 5.85 -4.16
N ILE A 77 18.96 7.13 -4.41
CA ILE A 77 18.17 7.57 -5.56
C ILE A 77 18.82 7.03 -6.83
N SER A 78 17.99 6.64 -7.80
CA SER A 78 18.32 6.00 -9.07
C SER A 78 18.64 4.50 -9.01
N MET A 79 18.74 3.89 -7.81
CA MET A 79 18.87 2.44 -7.71
C MET A 79 17.62 1.72 -8.22
N LYS A 80 17.81 0.55 -8.83
CA LYS A 80 16.74 -0.30 -9.35
C LYS A 80 16.49 -1.52 -8.46
N LEU A 81 15.22 -1.87 -8.34
CA LEU A 81 14.73 -3.01 -7.58
C LEU A 81 13.46 -3.57 -8.22
N GLU A 82 13.01 -4.72 -7.74
CA GLU A 82 11.70 -5.29 -8.09
C GLU A 82 10.66 -4.87 -7.07
N ALA A 83 9.48 -4.45 -7.50
CA ALA A 83 8.39 -4.04 -6.62
C ALA A 83 7.04 -4.58 -7.10
N GLN A 84 6.14 -4.92 -6.18
CA GLN A 84 4.75 -5.18 -6.51
C GLN A 84 4.06 -3.89 -7.00
N ASP A 85 3.26 -3.96 -8.07
CA ASP A 85 2.44 -2.82 -8.52
C ASP A 85 1.28 -2.61 -7.52
N PRO A 86 1.16 -1.44 -6.87
CA PRO A 86 0.07 -1.18 -5.93
C PRO A 86 -1.33 -1.28 -6.55
N ARG A 87 -1.43 -1.17 -7.87
CA ARG A 87 -2.68 -1.27 -8.64
C ARG A 87 -2.94 -2.69 -9.15
N ASN A 88 -1.93 -3.56 -9.13
CA ASN A 88 -2.04 -4.97 -9.42
C ASN A 88 -1.02 -5.77 -8.60
N THR A 89 -1.42 -6.19 -7.40
CA THR A 89 -0.54 -6.85 -6.42
C THR A 89 -0.01 -8.22 -6.87
N THR A 90 -0.56 -8.79 -7.95
CA THR A 90 -0.05 -10.03 -8.56
C THR A 90 1.14 -9.78 -9.51
N SER A 91 1.38 -8.53 -9.89
CA SER A 91 2.45 -8.15 -10.82
C SER A 91 3.66 -7.60 -10.07
N THR A 92 4.81 -8.21 -10.33
CA THR A 92 6.12 -7.68 -9.90
C THR A 92 6.77 -6.98 -11.08
N CYS A 93 7.14 -5.72 -10.90
CA CYS A 93 7.68 -4.84 -11.94
C CYS A 93 9.08 -4.35 -11.54
N ILE A 94 9.85 -3.84 -12.50
CA ILE A 94 11.04 -3.04 -12.18
C ILE A 94 10.59 -1.67 -11.65
N ALA A 95 11.22 -1.23 -10.56
CA ALA A 95 11.05 0.09 -10.01
C ALA A 95 12.39 0.80 -9.78
N THR A 96 12.37 2.12 -9.91
CA THR A 96 13.48 3.01 -9.58
C THR A 96 13.19 3.77 -8.29
N VAL A 97 14.19 3.89 -7.41
CA VAL A 97 14.13 4.77 -6.25
C VAL A 97 14.20 6.23 -6.70
N VAL A 98 13.12 6.97 -6.57
CA VAL A 98 13.01 8.39 -6.98
C VAL A 98 13.03 9.36 -5.80
N GLY A 99 13.03 8.86 -4.56
CA GLY A 99 13.13 9.68 -3.35
C GLY A 99 13.31 8.84 -2.08
N LEU A 100 13.81 9.47 -1.03
CA LEU A 100 14.11 8.85 0.26
C LEU A 100 13.61 9.75 1.40
N THR A 101 12.96 9.16 2.40
CA THR A 101 12.56 9.84 3.64
C THR A 101 12.71 8.87 4.81
N GLY A 102 13.81 8.98 5.57
CA GLY A 102 14.13 8.04 6.65
C GLY A 102 14.19 6.60 6.12
N ALA A 103 13.40 5.70 6.72
CA ALA A 103 13.27 4.30 6.30
C ALA A 103 12.26 4.08 5.14
N ARG A 104 11.78 5.15 4.48
CA ARG A 104 10.81 5.05 3.38
C ARG A 104 11.48 5.37 2.04
N LEU A 105 11.16 4.56 1.05
CA LEU A 105 11.54 4.70 -0.35
C LEU A 105 10.34 5.20 -1.14
N ARG A 106 10.52 6.25 -1.93
CA ARG A 106 9.57 6.62 -2.98
C ARG A 106 10.00 5.93 -4.26
N LEU A 107 9.12 5.10 -4.79
CA LEU A 107 9.38 4.23 -5.94
C LEU A 107 8.53 4.67 -7.13
N ARG A 108 9.13 4.56 -8.31
CA ARG A 108 8.43 4.67 -9.59
C ARG A 108 8.60 3.37 -10.35
N LEU A 109 7.51 2.82 -10.87
CA LEU A 109 7.61 1.66 -11.78
C LEU A 109 8.16 2.12 -13.12
N ASP A 110 9.19 1.43 -13.61
CA ASP A 110 9.82 1.82 -14.86
C ASP A 110 8.85 1.61 -16.04
N GLY A 111 8.63 2.68 -16.80
CA GLY A 111 7.63 2.71 -17.88
C GLY A 111 6.27 3.29 -17.48
N SER A 112 6.08 3.71 -16.23
CA SER A 112 4.93 4.53 -15.78
C SER A 112 5.24 6.04 -15.78
N ASP A 113 4.24 6.87 -15.48
CA ASP A 113 4.44 8.29 -15.17
C ASP A 113 4.73 8.50 -13.66
N ASN A 114 4.91 9.77 -13.25
CA ASN A 114 5.21 10.16 -11.88
C ASN A 114 3.97 10.30 -10.97
N LYS A 115 2.76 10.21 -11.53
CA LYS A 115 1.51 10.38 -10.79
C LYS A 115 1.21 9.18 -9.89
N ASN A 116 1.80 8.04 -10.23
CA ASN A 116 1.63 6.76 -9.56
C ASN A 116 2.86 6.36 -8.73
N ASP A 117 3.75 7.31 -8.42
CA ASP A 117 4.83 7.05 -7.47
C ASP A 117 4.24 6.64 -6.11
N PHE A 118 4.85 5.66 -5.46
CA PHE A 118 4.34 5.12 -4.19
C PHE A 118 5.46 4.93 -3.18
N TRP A 119 5.08 4.87 -1.90
CA TRP A 119 6.02 4.71 -0.80
C TRP A 119 6.05 3.27 -0.30
N ARG A 120 7.26 2.76 -0.03
CA ARG A 120 7.48 1.49 0.67
C ARG A 120 8.54 1.65 1.75
N LEU A 121 8.47 0.82 2.78
CA LEU A 121 9.54 0.73 3.77
C LEU A 121 10.72 -0.03 3.18
N VAL A 122 11.93 0.31 3.61
CA VAL A 122 13.17 -0.34 3.18
C VAL A 122 13.23 -1.82 3.51
N ASP A 123 12.42 -2.33 4.42
CA ASP A 123 12.33 -3.72 4.87
C ASP A 123 11.05 -4.43 4.39
N SER A 124 10.27 -3.78 3.52
CA SER A 124 9.03 -4.35 3.00
C SER A 124 9.30 -5.59 2.12
N ALA A 125 8.55 -6.66 2.36
CA ALA A 125 8.60 -7.87 1.54
C ALA A 125 8.11 -7.65 0.09
N GLU A 126 7.39 -6.55 -0.17
CA GLU A 126 6.86 -6.19 -1.50
C GLU A 126 7.93 -5.61 -2.43
N ILE A 127 9.14 -5.38 -1.92
CA ILE A 127 10.28 -4.91 -2.69
C ILE A 127 11.45 -5.87 -2.54
N GLN A 128 12.11 -6.21 -3.65
CA GLN A 128 13.13 -7.26 -3.71
C GLN A 128 14.29 -6.80 -4.59
N PRO A 129 15.51 -7.33 -4.39
CA PRO A 129 16.62 -7.06 -5.32
C PRO A 129 16.30 -7.60 -6.72
N ILE A 130 16.90 -7.00 -7.75
CA ILE A 130 16.77 -7.46 -9.14
C ILE A 130 17.22 -8.92 -9.25
N GLY A 131 16.40 -9.74 -9.92
CA GLY A 131 16.62 -11.18 -10.13
C GLY A 131 15.82 -12.08 -9.17
N ASN A 132 15.16 -11.51 -8.15
CA ASN A 132 14.38 -12.32 -7.21
C ASN A 132 13.14 -12.95 -7.85
N CYS A 133 12.43 -12.24 -8.72
CA CYS A 133 11.24 -12.75 -9.40
C CYS A 133 11.59 -13.98 -10.25
N GLU A 134 12.66 -13.90 -11.04
CA GLU A 134 13.17 -14.99 -11.87
C GLU A 134 13.63 -16.18 -11.02
N LYS A 135 14.37 -15.93 -9.94
CA LYS A 135 14.83 -16.98 -9.00
C LYS A 135 13.68 -17.81 -8.42
N ASN A 136 12.51 -17.20 -8.24
CA ASN A 136 11.32 -17.86 -7.72
C ASN A 136 10.40 -18.42 -8.83
N GLY A 137 10.89 -18.53 -10.07
CA GLY A 137 10.13 -19.07 -11.20
C GLY A 137 9.08 -18.12 -11.80
N GLY A 138 9.12 -16.85 -11.41
CA GLY A 138 8.27 -15.79 -11.95
C GLY A 138 8.93 -15.05 -13.11
N MET A 139 8.20 -14.08 -13.66
CA MET A 139 8.70 -13.16 -14.69
C MET A 139 8.23 -11.75 -14.39
N LEU A 140 9.14 -10.78 -14.56
CA LEU A 140 8.82 -9.36 -14.42
C LEU A 140 7.74 -8.94 -15.42
N GLN A 141 6.73 -8.26 -14.90
CA GLN A 141 5.59 -7.77 -15.66
C GLN A 141 5.76 -6.28 -15.98
N PRO A 142 5.26 -5.81 -17.13
CA PRO A 142 5.11 -4.38 -17.36
C PRO A 142 4.14 -3.79 -16.33
N PRO A 143 4.38 -2.57 -15.83
CA PRO A 143 3.46 -1.94 -14.87
C PRO A 143 2.09 -1.69 -15.51
N LEU A 144 1.05 -1.58 -14.67
CA LEU A 144 -0.28 -1.23 -15.17
C LEU A 144 -0.23 0.15 -15.84
N GLY A 145 -0.72 0.25 -17.09
CA GLY A 145 -0.59 1.49 -17.86
C GLY A 145 0.83 1.77 -18.36
N PHE A 146 1.63 0.72 -18.58
CA PHE A 146 2.90 0.79 -19.29
C PHE A 146 2.76 1.63 -20.56
N ARG A 147 3.59 2.67 -20.68
CA ARG A 147 3.42 3.72 -21.69
C ARG A 147 3.96 3.37 -23.07
N LEU A 148 4.65 2.24 -23.19
CA LEU A 148 5.17 1.73 -24.46
C LEU A 148 4.34 0.53 -24.92
N ASN A 149 4.61 0.06 -26.14
CA ASN A 149 3.97 -1.15 -26.64
C ASN A 149 4.38 -2.37 -25.78
N ALA A 150 3.44 -3.26 -25.48
CA ALA A 150 3.69 -4.51 -24.79
C ALA A 150 4.79 -5.35 -25.48
N SER A 151 4.86 -5.34 -26.81
CA SER A 151 5.91 -6.05 -27.56
C SER A 151 7.32 -5.49 -27.33
N SER A 152 7.43 -4.24 -26.86
CA SER A 152 8.71 -3.63 -26.51
C SER A 152 9.24 -4.07 -25.14
N TRP A 153 8.45 -4.79 -24.32
CA TRP A 153 8.82 -5.11 -22.94
C TRP A 153 10.16 -5.82 -22.77
N PRO A 154 10.50 -6.88 -23.56
CA PRO A 154 11.80 -7.55 -23.42
C PRO A 154 12.98 -6.60 -23.68
N MET A 155 12.87 -5.77 -24.72
CA MET A 155 13.91 -4.79 -25.04
C MET A 155 13.96 -3.64 -24.03
N PHE A 156 12.81 -3.27 -23.47
CA PHE A 156 12.72 -2.28 -22.42
C PHE A 156 13.46 -2.74 -21.16
N LEU A 157 13.26 -4.00 -20.73
CA LEU A 157 13.97 -4.60 -19.60
C LEU A 157 15.48 -4.57 -19.82
N LEU A 158 15.94 -5.07 -20.97
CA LEU A 158 17.36 -5.11 -21.32
C LEU A 158 17.99 -3.72 -21.26
N LYS A 159 17.34 -2.73 -21.89
CA LYS A 159 17.83 -1.35 -21.89
C LYS A 159 17.81 -0.70 -20.50
N THR A 160 16.78 -0.98 -19.72
CA THR A 160 16.58 -0.37 -18.40
C THR A 160 17.58 -0.90 -17.38
N LEU A 161 17.92 -2.19 -17.44
CA LEU A 161 18.86 -2.81 -16.51
C LEU A 161 20.32 -2.68 -16.93
N ASN A 162 20.60 -2.40 -18.21
CA ASN A 162 21.96 -2.24 -18.70
C ASN A 162 22.66 -1.03 -18.04
N GLY A 163 23.73 -1.30 -17.28
CA GLY A 163 24.51 -0.28 -16.57
C GLY A 163 23.78 0.37 -15.38
N ALA A 164 22.63 -0.16 -14.96
CA ALA A 164 21.90 0.39 -13.82
C ALA A 164 22.55 -0.02 -12.48
N GLU A 165 22.54 0.90 -11.52
CA GLU A 165 22.91 0.58 -10.14
C GLU A 165 21.76 -0.21 -9.49
N MET A 166 22.05 -1.43 -9.04
CA MET A 166 21.06 -2.28 -8.38
C MET A 166 20.98 -1.94 -6.90
N ALA A 167 19.77 -2.01 -6.35
CA ALA A 167 19.58 -1.93 -4.91
C ALA A 167 20.35 -3.03 -4.17
N PRO A 168 20.79 -2.76 -2.93
CA PRO A 168 21.50 -3.75 -2.13
C PRO A 168 20.63 -5.00 -1.87
N ILE A 169 21.29 -6.14 -1.77
CA ILE A 169 20.68 -7.38 -1.28
C ILE A 169 20.50 -7.22 0.24
N ARG A 170 19.32 -7.54 0.75
CA ARG A 170 19.01 -7.53 2.18
C ARG A 170 19.38 -8.84 2.86
#